data_AF-A0A0M1P070-F1
#
_entry.id   AF-A0A0M1P070-F1
#
_cell.length_a   1.000
_cell.length_b   1.000
_cell.length_c   1.000
_cell.angle_alpha   90.00
_cell.angle_beta   90.00
_cell.angle_gamma   90.00
#
_symmetry.space_group_name_H-M   'P 1'
#
loop_
_entity.id
_entity.type
_entity.pdbx_description
1 polymer ?
#
loop_
_entity_poly.entity_id
_entity_poly.type
_entity_poly.pdbx_seq_one_letter_code
_entity_poly.pdbx_strand_id
1 'polypeptide(L)'
;MSKPVTFISKEGTRYTWDRSKETFVQLTDLEVNLMRLKVMGMNDADILNRTSGNGIPMGIPITFSKERLISLRDKLLEILKAGPFIGFEDHALERIIEDSLLSDDDPNKRGWTSKEEAENCVMKAKKITGVRFNVDHRHPKNTETEKFLHPHLGIVITGEKTTGEGRMVLVVLTESTISVVTVL
;
A
#
# COMPACT_ATOMS: atom_id res chain seq x y z
N MET A 1 24.63 -10.29 -1.24
CA MET A 1 23.61 -9.27 -0.92
C MET A 1 23.03 -8.76 -2.23
N SER A 2 21.71 -8.80 -2.40
CA SER A 2 21.08 -8.22 -3.60
C SER A 2 21.25 -6.70 -3.58
N LYS A 3 21.59 -6.09 -4.71
CA LYS A 3 21.73 -4.63 -4.79
C LYS A 3 20.34 -3.96 -4.75
N PRO A 4 20.22 -2.77 -4.16
CA PRO A 4 19.01 -1.97 -4.29
C PRO A 4 18.63 -1.77 -5.76
N VAL A 5 17.33 -1.78 -6.02
CA VAL A 5 16.77 -1.53 -7.34
C VAL A 5 16.45 -0.05 -7.45
N THR A 6 16.89 0.59 -8.52
CA THR A 6 16.54 1.99 -8.82
C THR A 6 15.58 2.06 -10.00
N PHE A 7 14.57 2.90 -9.86
CA PHE A 7 13.66 3.35 -10.92
C PHE A 7 13.91 4.84 -11.18
N ILE A 8 13.73 5.31 -12.41
CA ILE A 8 13.96 6.72 -12.78
C ILE A 8 12.67 7.23 -13.43
N SER A 9 12.11 8.31 -12.90
CA SER A 9 10.90 8.93 -13.45
C SER A 9 11.17 9.71 -14.73
N LYS A 10 10.09 10.23 -15.33
CA LYS A 10 10.17 11.09 -16.52
C LYS A 10 11.00 12.35 -16.29
N GLU A 11 10.97 12.92 -15.10
CA GLU A 11 11.74 14.11 -14.71
C GLU A 11 13.19 13.79 -14.29
N GLY A 12 13.56 12.51 -14.26
CA GLY A 12 14.91 12.06 -13.91
C GLY A 12 15.14 11.81 -12.41
N THR A 13 14.10 11.92 -11.58
CA THR A 13 14.18 11.60 -10.16
C THR A 13 14.36 10.10 -9.96
N ARG A 14 15.28 9.73 -9.07
CA ARG A 14 15.60 8.34 -8.74
C ARG A 14 14.76 7.86 -7.57
N TYR A 15 14.15 6.70 -7.72
CA TYR A 15 13.39 6.01 -6.67
C TYR A 15 14.09 4.70 -6.34
N THR A 16 14.67 4.61 -5.15
CA THR A 16 15.47 3.45 -4.71
C THR A 16 14.66 2.54 -3.82
N TRP A 17 14.64 1.25 -4.14
CA TRP A 17 13.95 0.19 -3.40
C TRP A 17 14.89 -0.93 -2.99
N ASP A 18 14.88 -1.27 -1.70
CA ASP A 18 15.64 -2.39 -1.16
C ASP A 18 14.84 -3.70 -1.25
N ARG A 19 14.93 -4.35 -2.41
CA ARG A 19 14.28 -5.64 -2.70
C ARG A 19 14.62 -6.73 -1.67
N SER A 20 15.78 -6.66 -1.02
CA SER A 20 16.23 -7.74 -0.12
C SER A 20 15.42 -7.83 1.18
N LYS A 21 14.66 -6.78 1.50
CA LYS A 21 13.82 -6.69 2.70
C LYS A 21 12.35 -7.03 2.45
N GLU A 22 11.93 -7.20 1.20
CA GLU A 22 10.57 -7.59 0.85
C GLU A 22 10.35 -9.10 1.05
N THR A 23 9.41 -9.45 1.91
CA THR A 23 9.17 -10.84 2.34
C THR A 23 7.86 -11.42 1.79
N PHE A 24 6.90 -10.57 1.42
CA PHE A 24 5.55 -10.98 1.03
C PHE A 24 5.33 -10.91 -0.49
N VAL A 25 5.49 -9.73 -1.10
CA VAL A 25 5.30 -9.52 -2.54
C VAL A 25 6.64 -9.52 -3.28
N GLN A 26 7.25 -10.69 -3.39
CA GLN A 26 8.51 -10.81 -4.12
C GLN A 26 8.29 -10.64 -5.63
N LEU A 27 8.80 -9.53 -6.19
CA LEU A 27 8.79 -9.28 -7.62
C LEU A 27 9.82 -10.15 -8.34
N THR A 28 9.45 -10.65 -9.51
CA THR A 28 10.37 -11.26 -10.48
C THR A 28 11.19 -10.19 -11.20
N ASP A 29 12.29 -10.59 -11.83
CA ASP A 29 13.14 -9.65 -12.59
C ASP A 29 12.40 -9.04 -13.78
N LEU A 30 11.49 -9.80 -14.40
CA LEU A 30 10.60 -9.31 -15.45
C LEU A 30 9.66 -8.22 -14.92
N GLU A 31 8.99 -8.45 -13.79
CA GLU A 31 8.12 -7.45 -13.16
C GLU A 31 8.92 -6.19 -12.78
N VAL A 32 10.12 -6.34 -12.24
CA VAL A 32 11.01 -5.21 -11.94
C VAL A 32 11.35 -4.40 -13.20
N ASN A 33 11.65 -5.07 -14.32
CA ASN A 33 11.94 -4.39 -15.59
C ASN A 33 10.72 -3.69 -16.18
N LEU A 34 9.54 -4.30 -16.10
CA LEU A 34 8.28 -3.65 -16.49
C LEU A 34 8.02 -2.41 -15.63
N MET A 35 8.28 -2.48 -14.33
CA MET A 35 8.16 -1.34 -13.44
C MET A 35 9.16 -0.23 -13.78
N ARG A 36 10.40 -0.54 -14.18
CA ARG A 36 11.36 0.47 -14.66
C ARG A 36 10.80 1.23 -15.87
N LEU A 37 10.31 0.52 -16.87
CA LEU A 37 9.72 1.12 -18.07
C LEU A 37 8.49 1.98 -17.73
N LYS A 38 7.65 1.49 -16.82
CA LYS A 38 6.47 2.23 -16.36
C LYS A 38 6.85 3.53 -15.65
N VAL A 39 7.79 3.47 -14.71
CA VAL A 39 8.22 4.65 -13.93
C VAL A 39 8.84 5.71 -14.82
N MET A 40 9.60 5.33 -15.86
CA MET A 40 10.15 6.26 -16.84
C MET A 40 9.08 7.11 -17.55
N GLY A 41 7.83 6.64 -17.61
CA GLY A 41 6.70 7.38 -18.18
C GLY A 41 5.86 8.15 -17.16
N MET A 42 6.10 7.99 -15.86
CA MET A 42 5.33 8.64 -14.79
C MET A 42 5.95 9.97 -14.39
N ASN A 43 5.10 10.94 -14.03
CA ASN A 43 5.54 12.20 -13.46
C ASN A 43 5.78 12.06 -11.95
N ASP A 44 6.75 12.79 -11.42
CA ASP A 44 7.04 12.81 -9.98
C ASP A 44 5.84 13.21 -9.12
N ALA A 45 5.00 14.14 -9.61
CA ALA A 45 3.80 14.56 -8.90
C ALA A 45 2.83 13.40 -8.67
N ASP A 46 2.73 12.46 -9.62
CA ASP A 46 1.89 11.27 -9.51
C ASP A 46 2.49 10.26 -8.53
N ILE A 47 3.81 10.09 -8.54
CA ILE A 47 4.52 9.13 -7.67
C ILE A 47 4.56 9.62 -6.20
N LEU A 48 4.79 10.91 -5.99
CA LEU A 48 4.94 11.53 -4.67
C LEU A 48 3.60 11.86 -3.99
N ASN A 49 2.47 11.62 -4.66
CA ASN A 49 1.17 11.98 -4.14
C ASN A 49 0.86 11.26 -2.81
N ARG A 50 0.57 12.05 -1.77
CA ARG A 50 0.17 11.57 -0.43
C ARG A 50 -1.34 11.48 -0.25
N THR A 51 -2.12 12.12 -1.10
CA THR A 51 -3.55 12.32 -0.91
C THR A 51 -4.32 11.40 -1.86
N SER A 52 -4.81 10.27 -1.35
CA SER A 52 -5.84 9.52 -2.08
C SER A 52 -7.21 10.18 -1.87
N GLY A 53 -7.48 11.27 -2.60
CA GLY A 53 -8.79 11.93 -2.56
C GLY A 53 -9.90 11.06 -3.15
N ASN A 54 -9.63 10.34 -4.25
CA ASN A 54 -10.66 9.62 -5.01
C ASN A 54 -10.12 8.31 -5.65
N GLY A 55 -9.26 7.61 -4.91
CA GLY A 55 -8.96 6.20 -5.17
C GLY A 55 -8.09 5.86 -6.39
N ILE A 56 -6.81 6.31 -6.44
CA ILE A 56 -5.60 5.68 -7.07
C ILE A 56 -4.47 6.75 -7.17
N PRO A 57 -3.15 6.43 -7.08
CA PRO A 57 -2.38 5.66 -6.11
C PRO A 57 -1.42 6.56 -5.29
N MET A 58 -1.28 6.29 -3.99
CA MET A 58 -0.14 6.80 -3.21
C MET A 58 1.07 5.94 -3.55
N GLY A 59 2.04 6.48 -4.28
CA GLY A 59 3.19 5.74 -4.80
C GLY A 59 2.97 5.06 -6.17
N ILE A 60 3.79 4.06 -6.49
CA ILE A 60 3.91 3.50 -7.86
C ILE A 60 3.07 2.21 -7.97
N PRO A 61 1.96 2.18 -8.71
CA PRO A 61 1.11 0.99 -8.82
C PRO A 61 1.80 -0.11 -9.62
N ILE A 62 1.67 -1.37 -9.17
CA ILE A 62 2.19 -2.56 -9.84
C ILE A 62 1.01 -3.32 -10.47
N THR A 63 1.13 -3.61 -11.76
CA THR A 63 0.10 -4.38 -12.48
C THR A 63 0.43 -5.86 -12.39
N PHE A 64 -0.47 -6.63 -11.81
CA PHE A 64 -0.37 -8.09 -11.74
C PHE A 64 -1.52 -8.77 -12.47
N SER A 65 -1.28 -10.01 -12.91
CA SER A 65 -2.34 -10.87 -13.42
C SER A 65 -3.34 -11.21 -12.31
N LYS A 66 -4.54 -11.64 -12.71
CA LYS A 66 -5.58 -12.05 -11.76
C LYS A 66 -5.10 -13.22 -10.90
N GLU A 67 -4.39 -14.18 -11.48
CA GLU A 67 -3.83 -15.35 -10.82
C GLU A 67 -2.79 -14.95 -9.79
N ARG A 68 -1.94 -13.96 -10.12
CA ARG A 68 -0.92 -13.44 -9.19
C ARG A 68 -1.57 -12.74 -7.99
N LEU A 69 -2.64 -11.96 -8.21
CA LEU A 69 -3.42 -11.34 -7.13
C LEU A 69 -4.13 -12.36 -6.25
N ILE A 70 -4.67 -13.43 -6.85
CA ILE A 70 -5.28 -14.56 -6.12
C ILE A 70 -4.24 -15.26 -5.25
N SER A 71 -3.06 -15.56 -5.78
CA SER A 71 -1.97 -16.18 -5.02
C SER A 71 -1.54 -15.32 -3.83
N LEU A 72 -1.43 -14.00 -4.00
CA LEU A 72 -1.12 -13.09 -2.89
C LEU A 72 -2.24 -13.07 -1.85
N ARG A 73 -3.51 -13.12 -2.27
CA ARG A 73 -4.65 -13.20 -1.36
C ARG A 73 -4.58 -14.47 -0.52
N ASP A 74 -4.30 -15.61 -1.14
CA ASP A 74 -4.26 -16.89 -0.43
C ASP A 74 -3.16 -16.91 0.64
N LYS A 75 -1.98 -16.36 0.32
CA LYS A 75 -0.92 -16.14 1.31
C LYS A 75 -1.33 -15.20 2.44
N LEU A 76 -2.03 -14.10 2.12
CA LEU A 76 -2.54 -13.20 3.15
C LEU A 76 -3.52 -13.93 4.09
N LEU A 77 -4.41 -14.76 3.55
CA LEU A 77 -5.35 -15.54 4.35
C LEU A 77 -4.66 -16.53 5.28
N GLU A 78 -3.54 -17.14 4.85
CA GLU A 78 -2.70 -17.99 5.72
C GLU A 78 -2.12 -17.20 6.89
N ILE A 79 -1.58 -16.01 6.62
CA ILE A 79 -1.08 -15.09 7.66
C ILE A 79 -2.21 -14.71 8.63
N LEU A 80 -3.38 -14.31 8.12
CA LEU A 80 -4.52 -13.89 8.95
C LEU A 80 -5.04 -15.02 9.85
N LYS A 81 -4.99 -16.28 9.39
CA LYS A 81 -5.36 -17.45 10.22
C LYS A 81 -4.45 -17.65 11.42
N ALA A 82 -3.20 -17.20 11.34
CA ALA A 82 -2.25 -17.25 12.46
C ALA A 82 -2.52 -16.17 13.53
N GLY A 83 -3.40 -15.20 13.24
CA GLY A 83 -3.72 -14.10 14.16
C GLY A 83 -2.57 -13.09 14.29
N PRO A 84 -2.20 -12.38 13.21
CA PRO A 84 -1.09 -11.44 13.25
C PRO A 84 -1.47 -10.22 14.10
N PHE A 85 -0.47 -9.54 14.64
CA PHE A 85 -0.65 -8.21 15.18
C PHE A 85 -0.92 -7.22 14.04
N ILE A 86 -2.01 -6.44 14.17
CA ILE A 86 -2.40 -5.40 13.21
C ILE A 86 -2.12 -4.04 13.82
N GLY A 87 -1.07 -3.37 13.32
CA GLY A 87 -0.74 -1.99 13.63
C GLY A 87 -1.37 -1.01 12.65
N PHE A 88 -1.39 0.28 13.01
CA PHE A 88 -1.89 1.36 12.17
C PHE A 88 -0.87 2.49 12.16
N GLU A 89 -0.60 3.02 10.97
CA GLU A 89 0.13 4.28 10.83
C GLU A 89 -0.75 5.45 11.29
N ASP A 90 -0.12 6.53 11.77
CA ASP A 90 -0.83 7.73 12.25
C ASP A 90 -1.85 8.24 11.22
N HIS A 91 -1.46 8.31 9.95
CA HIS A 91 -2.31 8.75 8.84
C HIS A 91 -3.57 7.90 8.66
N ALA A 92 -3.51 6.59 8.95
CA ALA A 92 -4.69 5.72 8.89
C ALA A 92 -5.66 6.05 10.03
N LEU A 93 -5.14 6.31 11.24
CA LEU A 93 -5.93 6.69 12.40
C LEU A 93 -6.55 8.07 12.24
N GLU A 94 -5.78 9.04 11.73
CA GLU A 94 -6.25 10.38 11.41
C GLU A 94 -7.46 10.33 10.47
N ARG A 95 -7.41 9.51 9.41
CA ARG A 95 -8.55 9.34 8.49
C ARG A 95 -9.79 8.71 9.13
N ILE A 96 -9.61 7.76 10.04
CA ILE A 96 -10.74 7.17 10.77
C ILE A 96 -11.37 8.23 11.68
N ILE A 97 -10.56 9.08 12.32
CA ILE A 97 -11.04 10.19 13.15
C ILE A 97 -11.74 11.25 12.29
N GLU A 98 -11.15 11.64 11.15
CA GLU A 98 -11.76 12.56 10.19
C GLU A 98 -13.17 12.10 9.80
N ASP A 99 -13.32 10.83 9.42
CA ASP A 99 -14.61 10.24 9.06
C ASP A 99 -15.68 10.39 10.17
N SER A 100 -15.26 10.35 11.45
CA SER A 100 -16.16 10.55 12.60
C SER A 100 -16.62 12.01 12.78
N LEU A 101 -15.89 12.96 12.20
CA LEU A 101 -16.19 14.39 12.24
C LEU A 101 -17.03 14.86 11.04
N LEU A 102 -17.11 14.06 9.97
CA LEU A 102 -17.89 14.36 8.77
C LEU A 102 -19.36 13.94 8.93
N SER A 103 -20.27 14.74 8.36
CA SER A 103 -21.68 14.37 8.26
C SER A 103 -21.88 13.20 7.31
N ASP A 104 -22.99 12.45 7.47
CA ASP A 104 -23.26 11.24 6.67
C ASP A 104 -23.40 11.51 5.16
N ASP A 105 -23.68 12.75 4.79
CA ASP A 105 -23.81 13.23 3.41
C ASP A 105 -22.51 13.85 2.85
N ASP A 106 -21.42 13.94 3.63
CA ASP A 106 -20.16 14.52 3.15
C ASP A 106 -19.53 13.62 2.06
N PRO A 107 -19.18 14.18 0.89
CA PRO A 107 -18.62 13.41 -0.22
C PRO A 107 -17.25 12.78 0.08
N ASN A 108 -16.54 13.24 1.11
CA ASN A 108 -15.25 12.70 1.53
C ASN A 108 -15.36 11.65 2.64
N LYS A 109 -16.56 11.39 3.17
CA LYS A 109 -16.77 10.37 4.19
C LYS A 109 -16.66 8.98 3.59
N ARG A 110 -15.74 8.17 4.12
CA ARG A 110 -15.44 6.82 3.62
C ARG A 110 -16.28 5.75 4.35
N GLY A 111 -16.86 6.15 5.49
CA GLY A 111 -17.75 5.34 6.32
C GLY A 111 -16.99 4.39 7.24
N TRP A 112 -15.85 4.82 7.76
CA TRP A 112 -15.13 4.14 8.85
C TRP A 112 -15.59 4.67 10.20
N THR A 113 -15.94 3.76 11.11
CA THR A 113 -16.51 4.12 12.41
C THR A 113 -15.49 4.03 13.55
N SER A 114 -14.48 3.16 13.41
CA SER A 114 -13.50 2.91 14.47
C SER A 114 -12.27 2.16 13.97
N LYS A 115 -11.21 2.17 14.78
CA LYS A 115 -10.03 1.32 14.58
C LYS A 115 -10.39 -0.17 14.61
N GLU A 116 -11.27 -0.58 15.51
CA GLU A 116 -11.73 -1.97 15.65
C GLU A 116 -12.45 -2.47 14.38
N GLU A 117 -13.28 -1.63 13.77
CA GLU A 117 -13.91 -1.96 12.48
C GLU A 117 -12.85 -2.13 11.38
N ALA A 118 -11.83 -1.26 11.34
CA ALA A 118 -10.74 -1.38 10.39
C ALA A 118 -9.91 -2.65 10.61
N GLU A 119 -9.61 -3.02 11.87
CA GLU A 119 -8.96 -4.29 12.22
C GLU A 119 -9.80 -5.50 11.76
N ASN A 120 -11.10 -5.49 12.05
CA ASN A 120 -12.03 -6.52 11.60
C ASN A 120 -12.09 -6.63 10.07
N CYS A 121 -12.01 -5.50 9.37
CA CYS A 121 -11.97 -5.47 7.91
C CYS A 121 -10.69 -6.11 7.35
N VAL A 122 -9.53 -5.89 7.98
CA VAL A 122 -8.27 -6.60 7.65
C VAL A 122 -8.45 -8.10 7.85
N MET A 123 -8.96 -8.52 9.02
CA MET A 123 -9.14 -9.93 9.36
C MET A 123 -10.12 -10.65 8.42
N LYS A 124 -11.04 -9.90 7.80
CA LYS A 124 -12.02 -10.39 6.84
C LYS A 124 -11.67 -10.02 5.38
N ALA A 125 -10.39 -9.82 5.07
CA ALA A 125 -9.94 -9.54 3.72
C ALA A 125 -10.39 -10.65 2.74
N LYS A 126 -11.12 -10.27 1.69
CA LYS A 126 -11.63 -11.21 0.65
C LYS A 126 -10.85 -11.15 -0.64
N LYS A 127 -10.22 -10.01 -0.93
CA LYS A 127 -9.57 -9.75 -2.22
C LYS A 127 -8.38 -8.82 -2.05
N ILE A 128 -7.32 -9.10 -2.80
CA ILE A 128 -6.28 -8.12 -3.11
C ILE A 128 -6.61 -7.53 -4.49
N THR A 129 -6.81 -6.22 -4.54
CA THR A 129 -7.22 -5.47 -5.74
C THR A 129 -6.07 -4.74 -6.43
N GLY A 130 -4.93 -4.61 -5.75
CA GLY A 130 -3.75 -3.99 -6.32
C GLY A 130 -2.55 -4.08 -5.39
N VAL A 131 -1.38 -3.78 -5.95
CA VAL A 131 -0.11 -3.68 -5.22
C VAL A 131 0.58 -2.41 -5.66
N ARG A 132 1.38 -1.81 -4.78
CA ARG A 132 2.10 -0.57 -5.06
C ARG A 132 3.41 -0.48 -4.29
N PHE A 133 4.38 0.23 -4.85
CA PHE A 133 5.45 0.83 -4.06
C PHE A 133 4.91 2.05 -3.33
N ASN A 134 5.35 2.26 -2.10
CA ASN A 134 5.07 3.49 -1.35
C ASN A 134 6.37 4.27 -1.19
N VAL A 135 6.31 5.59 -1.39
CA VAL A 135 7.45 6.47 -1.11
C VAL A 135 7.58 6.62 0.40
N ASP A 136 8.77 6.34 0.92
CA ASP A 136 9.11 6.67 2.31
C ASP A 136 9.48 8.14 2.36
N HIS A 137 8.49 9.00 2.56
CA HIS A 137 8.69 10.43 2.62
C HIS A 137 9.55 10.90 3.81
N ARG A 138 9.67 10.07 4.85
CA ARG A 138 10.44 10.37 6.06
C ARG A 138 11.85 9.80 6.00
N HIS A 139 12.22 9.12 4.91
CA HIS A 139 13.55 8.54 4.77
C HIS A 139 14.65 9.62 4.87
N PRO A 140 15.67 9.46 5.74
CA PRO A 140 16.65 10.50 6.05
C PRO A 140 17.56 10.87 4.87
N LYS A 141 17.64 10.01 3.86
CA LYS A 141 18.45 10.24 2.64
C LYS A 141 17.65 10.80 1.47
N ASN A 142 16.36 11.11 1.65
CA ASN A 142 15.60 11.76 0.60
C ASN A 142 16.23 13.13 0.25
N THR A 143 16.36 13.39 -1.04
CA THR A 143 16.74 14.68 -1.60
C THR A 143 15.68 15.11 -2.62
N GLU A 144 15.88 16.22 -3.33
CA GLU A 144 14.99 16.64 -4.42
C GLU A 144 14.93 15.60 -5.55
N THR A 145 16.09 15.04 -5.92
CA THR A 145 16.26 14.16 -7.09
C THR A 145 16.47 12.69 -6.74
N GLU A 146 16.48 12.35 -5.45
CA GLU A 146 16.57 10.98 -4.97
C GLU A 146 15.56 10.72 -3.84
N LYS A 147 14.72 9.71 -4.04
CA LYS A 147 13.67 9.29 -3.13
C LYS A 147 13.85 7.82 -2.80
N PHE A 148 13.45 7.45 -1.59
CA PHE A 148 13.48 6.07 -1.13
C PHE A 148 12.06 5.53 -1.05
N LEU A 149 11.90 4.29 -1.52
CA LEU A 149 10.66 3.54 -1.42
C LEU A 149 10.71 2.67 -0.17
N HIS A 150 9.58 2.51 0.51
CA HIS A 150 9.47 1.52 1.57
C HIS A 150 9.86 0.14 1.03
N PRO A 151 10.60 -0.66 1.82
CA PRO A 151 10.99 -2.00 1.40
C PRO A 151 9.78 -2.91 1.20
N HIS A 152 8.76 -2.76 2.06
CA HIS A 152 7.52 -3.53 1.99
C HIS A 152 6.52 -2.89 1.03
N LEU A 153 6.04 -3.67 0.06
CA LEU A 153 5.04 -3.27 -0.91
C LEU A 153 3.66 -3.17 -0.26
N GLY A 154 2.96 -2.07 -0.54
CA GLY A 154 1.59 -1.88 -0.12
C GLY A 154 0.65 -2.74 -0.95
N ILE A 155 -0.22 -3.49 -0.30
CA ILE A 155 -1.29 -4.24 -0.95
C ILE A 155 -2.63 -3.57 -0.65
N VAL A 156 -3.48 -3.49 -1.67
CA VAL A 156 -4.82 -2.91 -1.57
C VAL A 156 -5.79 -4.05 -1.37
N ILE A 157 -6.43 -4.09 -0.21
CA ILE A 157 -7.41 -5.12 0.10
C ILE A 157 -8.84 -4.58 0.02
N THR A 158 -9.76 -5.51 -0.19
CA THR A 158 -11.18 -5.33 0.11
C THR A 158 -11.57 -6.33 1.19
N GLY A 159 -12.15 -5.83 2.28
CA GLY A 159 -12.69 -6.62 3.39
C GLY A 159 -14.13 -6.20 3.73
N GLU A 160 -14.65 -6.69 4.85
CA GLU A 160 -15.99 -6.34 5.34
C GLU A 160 -15.95 -5.19 6.35
N LYS A 161 -16.88 -4.25 6.23
CA LYS A 161 -17.22 -3.24 7.23
C LYS A 161 -18.69 -3.39 7.63
N THR A 162 -19.12 -2.73 8.70
CA THR A 162 -20.53 -2.77 9.15
C THR A 162 -21.49 -2.25 8.08
N THR A 163 -21.05 -1.26 7.30
CA THR A 163 -21.83 -0.59 6.26
C THR A 163 -21.59 -1.17 4.84
N GLY A 164 -20.93 -2.32 4.70
CA GLY A 164 -20.67 -2.96 3.39
C GLY A 164 -19.22 -3.41 3.20
N GLU A 165 -18.60 -3.00 2.09
CA GLU A 165 -17.19 -3.32 1.80
C GLU A 165 -16.26 -2.19 2.24
N GLY A 166 -15.18 -2.55 2.94
CA GLY A 166 -14.10 -1.64 3.30
C GLY A 166 -12.90 -1.84 2.38
N ARG A 167 -12.24 -0.75 2.00
CA ARG A 167 -11.01 -0.79 1.21
C ARG A 167 -9.88 -0.14 2.00
N MET A 168 -8.70 -0.75 1.96
CA MET A 168 -7.54 -0.20 2.65
C MET A 168 -6.23 -0.62 2.01
N VAL A 169 -5.17 0.05 2.40
CA VAL A 169 -3.80 -0.26 2.04
C VAL A 169 -3.09 -0.76 3.27
N LEU A 170 -2.47 -1.92 3.16
CA LEU A 170 -1.67 -2.50 4.22
C LEU A 170 -0.31 -2.95 3.70
N VAL A 171 0.65 -3.07 4.60
CA VAL A 171 1.95 -3.71 4.35
C VAL A 171 2.08 -4.91 5.28
N VAL A 172 2.53 -6.03 4.73
CA VAL A 172 2.89 -7.22 5.52
C VAL A 172 4.36 -7.08 5.86
N LEU A 173 4.68 -6.80 7.13
CA LEU A 173 6.06 -6.63 7.58
C LEU A 173 6.70 -8.00 7.83
N THR A 174 5.94 -8.89 8.46
CA THR A 174 6.30 -10.28 8.76
C THR A 174 5.04 -11.16 8.74
N GLU A 175 5.20 -12.47 8.88
CA GLU A 175 4.06 -13.40 9.04
C GLU A 175 3.24 -13.14 10.32
N SER A 176 3.77 -12.39 11.28
CA SER A 176 3.11 -12.06 12.55
C SER A 176 2.69 -10.59 12.65
N THR A 177 2.97 -9.76 11.65
CA THR A 177 2.80 -8.31 11.77
C THR A 177 2.37 -7.68 10.45
N ILE A 178 1.22 -7.02 10.50
CA ILE A 178 0.64 -6.22 9.43
C ILE A 178 0.55 -4.77 9.91
N SER A 179 0.91 -3.80 9.05
CA SER A 179 0.64 -2.38 9.30
C SER A 179 -0.38 -1.85 8.29
N VAL A 180 -1.44 -1.22 8.78
CA VAL A 180 -2.42 -0.50 7.97
C VAL A 180 -1.88 0.89 7.67
N VAL A 181 -1.59 1.14 6.40
CA VAL A 181 -1.01 2.40 5.91
C VAL A 181 -2.09 3.46 5.76
N THR A 182 -3.26 3.08 5.24
CA THR A 182 -4.40 3.98 5.14
C THR A 182 -5.69 3.20 4.96
N VAL A 183 -6.79 3.80 5.41
CA VAL A 183 -8.14 3.46 4.97
C VAL A 183 -8.52 4.27 3.73
N LEU A 184 -9.34 3.70 2.85
CA LEU A 184 -9.80 4.27 1.58
C LEU A 184 -11.32 4.44 1.57
#